data_AF-A0A925S3K0-F1
#
_entry.id   AF-A0A925S3K0-F1
#
_cell.length_a   1.000
_cell.length_b   1.000
_cell.length_c   1.000
_cell.angle_alpha   90.00
_cell.angle_beta   90.00
_cell.angle_gamma   90.00
#
_symmetry.space_group_name_H-M   'P 1'
#
loop_
_entity.id
_entity.type
_entity.pdbx_description
1 polymer ?
#
loop_
_entity_poly.entity_id
_entity_poly.type
_entity_poly.pdbx_seq_one_letter_code
_entity_poly.pdbx_strand_id
1 'polypeptide(L)' 'MTDTLIKVDLTKSPVDNENIHNRWHPDIPMACWVKP' A
#
# COMPACT_ATOMS: atom_id res chain seq x y z
N MET A 1 13.05 8.78 14.47
CA MET A 1 12.79 7.58 13.65
C MET A 1 11.52 7.85 12.87
N THR A 2 11.51 7.56 11.57
CA THR A 2 10.33 7.75 10.70
C THR A 2 9.49 6.48 10.68
N ASP A 3 8.18 6.63 10.54
CA ASP A 3 7.25 5.50 10.49
C ASP A 3 7.24 4.83 9.11
N THR A 4 7.07 3.50 9.08
CA THR A 4 6.80 2.73 7.85
C THR A 4 5.30 2.67 7.62
N LEU A 5 4.79 3.43 6.64
CA LEU A 5 3.35 3.55 6.36
C LEU A 5 2.77 2.34 5.62
N ILE A 6 3.55 1.67 4.78
CA ILE A 6 3.15 0.45 4.06
C ILE A 6 4.17 -0.63 4.37
N LYS A 7 3.75 -1.67 5.08
CA LYS A 7 4.58 -2.83 5.41
C LYS A 7 4.34 -3.95 4.39
N VAL A 8 5.40 -4.71 4.12
CA VAL A 8 5.35 -5.86 3.22
C VAL A 8 5.83 -7.09 3.98
N ASP A 9 5.00 -8.13 3.97
CA ASP A 9 5.35 -9.47 4.46
C ASP A 9 5.65 -10.35 3.23
N LEU A 10 6.92 -10.72 3.06
CA LEU A 10 7.38 -11.50 1.90
C LEU A 10 6.90 -12.96 1.91
N THR A 11 6.32 -13.43 3.02
CA THR A 11 5.77 -14.79 3.13
C THR A 11 4.32 -14.87 2.65
N LYS A 12 3.66 -13.73 2.40
CA LYS A 12 2.26 -13.64 1.99
C LYS A 12 2.09 -13.29 0.52
N SER A 13 0.92 -13.63 -0.02
CA SER A 13 0.53 -13.19 -1.36
C SER A 13 0.33 -11.67 -1.36
N PRO A 14 0.76 -10.95 -2.42
CA PRO A 14 0.50 -9.51 -2.53
C PRO A 14 -0.99 -9.18 -2.65
N VAL A 15 -1.84 -10.15 -3.04
CA VAL A 15 -3.29 -9.98 -3.13
C VAL A 15 -3.93 -9.83 -1.74
N ASP A 16 -3.26 -10.31 -0.69
CA ASP A 16 -3.76 -10.24 0.69
C ASP A 16 -3.46 -8.87 1.33
N ASN A 17 -2.64 -8.02 0.71
CA ASN A 17 -2.28 -6.69 1.20
C ASN A 17 -3.09 -5.61 0.47
N GLU A 18 -4.12 -5.08 1.13
CA GLU A 18 -5.00 -4.04 0.59
C GLU A 18 -4.28 -2.75 0.16
N ASN A 19 -3.05 -2.52 0.63
CA ASN A 19 -2.24 -1.35 0.29
C ASN A 19 -1.38 -1.54 -0.97
N ILE A 20 -1.47 -2.69 -1.65
CA ILE A 20 -0.70 -2.99 -2.87
C ILE A 20 -1.66 -3.08 -4.07
N HIS A 21 -1.32 -2.40 -5.16
CA HIS A 21 -2.01 -2.53 -6.44
C HIS A 21 -1.00 -2.83 -7.55
N ASN A 22 -1.44 -3.47 -8.63
CA ASN A 22 -0.56 -3.91 -9.74
C ASN A 22 -0.93 -3.27 -11.09
N ARG A 23 -1.82 -2.29 -11.10
CA ARG A 23 -2.25 -1.54 -12.29
C ARG A 23 -2.42 -0.07 -11.94
N TRP A 24 -2.39 0.77 -12.96
CA TRP A 24 -2.81 2.16 -12.84
C TRP A 24 -4.28 2.25 -13.24
N HIS A 25 -5.10 2.76 -12.33
CA HIS A 25 -6.49 3.07 -12.58
C HIS A 25 -6.89 4.24 -11.69
N PRO A 26 -7.60 5.26 -12.22
CA PRO A 26 -7.92 6.48 -11.46
C PRO A 26 -8.75 6.21 -10.20
N ASP A 27 -9.51 5.11 -10.19
CA ASP A 27 -10.42 4.78 -9.09
C ASP A 27 -9.78 3.92 -7.97
N ILE A 28 -8.46 3.66 -8.03
CA ILE A 28 -7.79 2.97 -6.93
C ILE A 28 -7.67 3.94 -5.73
N PRO A 29 -8.17 3.58 -4.54
CA PRO A 29 -8.11 4.46 -3.38
C PRO A 29 -6.67 4.65 -2.87
N MET A 30 -6.42 5.75 -2.16
CA MET A 30 -5.14 6.02 -1.54
C MET A 30 -4.84 5.01 -0.42
N ALA A 31 -3.68 4.35 -0.48
CA ALA A 31 -3.21 3.45 0.59
C ALA A 31 -2.90 4.19 1.91
N CYS A 32 -2.50 5.47 1.82
CA CYS A 32 -2.35 6.34 2.99
C CYS A 32 -2.47 7.82 2.60
N TRP A 33 -2.75 8.66 3.60
CA TRP A 33 -2.70 10.12 3.48
C TRP A 33 -1.55 10.66 4.35
N VAL A 34 -0.82 11.65 3.84
CA VAL A 34 0.22 12.36 4.59
C VAL A 34 0.00 13.86 4.52
N LYS A 35 0.57 14.59 5.47
CA LYS A 35 0.62 16.05 5.41
C LYS A 35 1.76 16.48 4.48
N PRO A 36 1.65 17.64 3.80
CA PRO A 36 2.77 18.26 3.11
C PRO A 36 3.98 18.50 4.01
#